data_AF-A0A441X931-F1
#
_entry.id   AF-A0A441X931-F1
#
_cell.length_a   1.000
_cell.length_b   1.000
_cell.length_c   1.000
_cell.angle_alpha   90.00
_cell.angle_beta   90.00
_cell.angle_gamma   90.00
#
_symmetry.space_group_name_H-M   'P 1'
#
loop_
_entity.id
_entity.type
_entity.pdbx_description
1 polymer ?
#
loop_
_entity_poly.entity_id
_entity_poly.type
_entity_poly.pdbx_seq_one_letter_code
_entity_poly.pdbx_strand_id
1 'polypeptide(L)'
;MDTLTNRRDAWRLLHVVLSAGLGLACMLSTSAVNAKEYVLGPQDKIRIKVYEWRASRDTIFAWAALNDEYTVGPNGSISLPLVGEIKAVGLTAGQVANSIGDSLMKSVGLARKPNTAVEIVQF
;
A
#
# COMPACT_ATOMS: atom_id res chain seq x y z
N MET A 1 -72.45 34.35 20.32
CA MET A 1 -72.15 32.91 20.24
C MET A 1 -70.76 32.75 19.65
N ASP A 2 -70.04 31.72 20.09
CA ASP A 2 -68.88 31.07 19.45
C ASP A 2 -67.48 31.68 19.60
N THR A 3 -66.78 31.37 20.70
CA THR A 3 -65.30 31.29 20.71
C THR A 3 -64.78 30.28 21.74
N LEU A 4 -65.10 28.98 21.62
CA LEU A 4 -64.41 27.94 22.42
C LEU A 4 -64.27 26.62 21.64
N THR A 5 -63.54 26.63 20.53
CA THR A 5 -63.05 25.38 19.92
C THR A 5 -61.70 25.66 19.26
N ASN A 6 -60.66 25.91 20.08
CA ASN A 6 -59.28 26.04 19.58
C ASN A 6 -58.28 25.32 20.49
N ARG A 7 -58.64 24.15 21.02
CA ARG A 7 -57.73 23.37 21.90
C ARG A 7 -57.63 21.89 21.58
N ARG A 8 -58.38 21.38 20.59
CA ARG A 8 -58.37 19.94 20.25
C ARG A 8 -57.62 19.59 18.96
N ASP A 9 -57.32 20.56 18.11
CA ASP A 9 -56.73 20.26 16.79
C ASP A 9 -55.21 20.35 16.76
N ALA A 10 -54.59 21.02 17.74
CA ALA A 10 -53.14 21.12 17.85
C ALA A 10 -52.45 19.77 18.16
N TRP A 11 -53.18 18.78 18.69
CA TRP A 11 -52.60 17.48 19.03
C TRP A 11 -52.59 16.49 17.85
N ARG A 12 -53.47 16.64 16.86
CA ARG A 12 -53.52 15.70 15.72
C ARG A 12 -52.48 15.99 14.64
N LEU A 13 -51.91 17.19 14.63
CA LEU A 13 -50.87 17.55 13.67
C LEU A 13 -49.45 17.17 14.12
N LEU A 14 -49.28 16.67 15.34
CA LEU A 14 -47.98 16.24 15.87
C LEU A 14 -47.59 14.80 15.48
N HIS A 15 -48.49 14.03 14.87
CA HIS A 15 -48.22 12.62 14.55
C HIS A 15 -47.96 12.31 13.07
N VAL A 16 -48.24 13.22 12.12
CA VAL A 16 -48.15 12.90 10.68
C VAL A 16 -46.83 13.31 10.04
N VAL A 17 -46.03 14.19 10.67
CA VAL A 17 -44.71 14.57 10.12
C VAL A 17 -43.59 13.65 10.60
N LEU A 18 -43.84 12.79 11.60
CA LEU A 18 -42.82 11.88 12.15
C LEU A 18 -42.60 10.59 11.34
N SER A 19 -43.37 10.37 10.26
CA SER A 19 -43.37 9.11 9.50
C SER A 19 -43.14 9.29 7.99
N ALA A 20 -42.47 10.37 7.56
CA ALA A 20 -42.08 10.56 6.15
C ALA A 20 -40.61 10.97 5.94
N GLY A 21 -39.82 11.04 7.02
CA GLY A 21 -38.39 11.38 6.95
C GLY A 21 -37.43 10.20 7.11
N LEU A 22 -37.94 8.96 7.21
CA LEU A 22 -37.17 7.77 7.59
C LEU A 22 -36.97 6.77 6.43
N GLY A 23 -37.01 7.25 5.18
CA GLY A 23 -37.07 6.37 4.00
C GLY A 23 -35.80 6.27 3.16
N LEU A 24 -34.81 7.14 3.32
CA LEU A 24 -33.73 7.26 2.32
C LEU A 24 -32.35 7.60 2.91
N ALA A 25 -31.94 6.87 3.94
CA ALA A 25 -30.56 6.93 4.46
C ALA A 25 -29.83 5.58 4.40
N CYS A 26 -30.39 4.60 3.68
CA CYS A 26 -29.68 3.37 3.37
C CYS A 26 -28.82 3.59 2.12
N MET A 27 -27.56 3.17 2.19
CA MET A 27 -26.65 2.90 1.08
C MET A 27 -25.69 4.01 0.65
N LEU A 28 -24.88 4.53 1.58
CA LEU A 28 -23.50 4.87 1.26
C LEU A 28 -22.54 4.10 2.18
N SER A 29 -22.60 2.77 2.09
CA SER A 29 -21.47 1.94 2.51
C SER A 29 -20.46 1.97 1.38
N THR A 30 -19.56 2.95 1.38
CA THR A 30 -18.37 2.91 0.52
C THR A 30 -17.50 1.76 1.04
N SER A 31 -17.68 0.57 0.46
CA SER A 31 -16.72 -0.51 0.64
C SER A 31 -15.40 0.00 0.07
N ALA A 32 -14.45 0.29 0.97
CA ALA A 32 -13.08 0.50 0.56
C ALA A 32 -12.62 -0.79 -0.12
N VAL A 33 -12.56 -0.80 -1.45
CA VAL A 33 -11.87 -1.83 -2.21
C VAL A 33 -10.42 -1.74 -1.78
N ASN A 34 -10.01 -2.60 -0.86
CA ASN A 34 -8.61 -2.82 -0.57
C ASN A 34 -8.07 -3.62 -1.75
N ALA A 35 -7.51 -2.93 -2.74
CA ALA A 35 -6.83 -3.59 -3.84
C ALA A 35 -5.71 -4.44 -3.23
N LYS A 36 -5.87 -5.76 -3.26
CA LYS A 36 -4.87 -6.69 -2.75
C LYS A 36 -3.57 -6.42 -3.51
N GLU A 37 -2.53 -6.06 -2.78
CA GLU A 37 -1.22 -5.77 -3.36
C GLU A 37 -0.72 -7.02 -4.10
N TYR A 38 -0.20 -6.81 -5.31
CA TYR A 38 0.35 -7.91 -6.09
C TYR A 38 1.55 -8.51 -5.38
N VAL A 39 1.62 -9.84 -5.42
CA VAL A 39 2.64 -10.63 -4.77
C VAL A 39 3.42 -11.37 -5.84
N LEU A 40 4.75 -11.34 -5.75
CA LEU A 40 5.60 -11.88 -6.80
C LEU A 40 5.44 -13.40 -6.94
N GLY A 41 5.40 -13.84 -8.19
CA GLY A 41 5.47 -15.22 -8.63
C GLY A 41 6.82 -15.60 -9.25
N PRO A 42 7.04 -16.90 -9.52
CA PRO A 42 8.17 -17.33 -10.34
C PRO A 42 8.07 -16.73 -11.75
N GLN A 43 9.23 -16.41 -12.35
CA GLN A 43 9.36 -15.78 -13.68
C GLN A 43 8.93 -14.32 -13.79
N ASP A 44 8.37 -13.72 -12.74
CA ASP A 44 8.20 -12.27 -12.68
C ASP A 44 9.54 -11.59 -12.90
N LYS A 45 9.52 -10.50 -13.66
CA LYS A 45 10.68 -9.65 -13.82
C LYS A 45 10.46 -8.38 -13.01
N ILE A 46 11.48 -8.03 -12.23
CA ILE A 46 11.51 -6.82 -11.43
C ILE A 46 12.69 -5.94 -11.79
N ARG A 47 12.53 -4.64 -11.62
CA ARG A 47 13.61 -3.67 -11.67
C ARG A 47 13.95 -3.25 -10.25
N ILE A 48 15.24 -3.25 -9.94
CA ILE A 48 15.76 -2.85 -8.64
C ILE A 48 16.46 -1.51 -8.79
N LYS A 49 16.26 -0.62 -7.80
CA LYS A 49 16.93 0.67 -7.71
C LYS A 49 17.41 0.89 -6.29
N VAL A 50 18.72 0.96 -6.11
CA VAL A 50 19.39 1.16 -4.83
C VAL A 50 20.23 2.43 -4.86
N TYR A 51 19.95 3.32 -3.92
CA TYR A 51 20.64 4.60 -3.76
C TYR A 51 21.05 4.81 -2.30
N GLU A 52 22.17 5.49 -2.10
CA GLU A 52 22.68 5.85 -0.79
C GLU A 52 22.96 7.35 -0.73
N TRP A 53 22.45 8.02 0.30
CA TRP A 53 22.84 9.40 0.59
C TRP A 53 24.18 9.41 1.34
N ARG A 54 25.21 10.00 0.73
CA ARG A 54 26.54 10.15 1.35
C ARG A 54 26.77 11.60 1.74
N ALA A 55 26.29 11.96 2.93
CA ALA A 55 26.39 13.32 3.47
C ALA A 55 27.84 13.86 3.50
N SER A 56 28.83 13.01 3.79
CA SER A 56 30.24 13.41 3.81
C SER A 56 30.80 13.86 2.46
N ARG A 57 30.10 13.55 1.36
CA ARG A 57 30.46 13.91 -0.01
C ARG A 57 29.38 14.71 -0.73
N ASP A 58 28.31 15.08 -0.01
CA ASP A 58 27.13 15.76 -0.55
C ASP A 58 26.62 15.16 -1.88
N THR A 59 26.54 13.81 -1.94
CA THR A 59 26.24 13.10 -3.18
C THR A 59 25.33 11.91 -2.97
N ILE A 60 24.52 11.60 -3.99
CA ILE A 60 23.74 10.37 -4.08
C ILE A 60 24.58 9.33 -4.81
N PHE A 61 24.90 8.25 -4.12
CA PHE A 61 25.61 7.12 -4.73
C PHE A 61 24.61 6.09 -5.24
N ALA A 62 24.68 5.80 -6.54
CA ALA A 62 23.89 4.75 -7.18
C ALA A 62 24.69 3.44 -7.21
N TRP A 63 24.08 2.35 -6.72
CA TRP A 63 24.72 1.04 -6.73
C TRP A 63 24.56 0.39 -8.11
N ALA A 64 25.43 0.75 -9.05
CA ALA A 64 25.31 0.36 -10.47
C ALA A 64 25.10 -1.16 -10.67
N ALA A 65 25.82 -2.00 -9.93
CA ALA A 65 25.72 -3.46 -10.06
C ALA A 65 24.38 -4.06 -9.56
N LEU A 66 23.59 -3.30 -8.80
CA LEU A 66 22.28 -3.71 -8.29
C LEU A 66 21.12 -3.04 -9.04
N ASN A 67 21.41 -1.96 -9.77
CA ASN A 67 20.42 -1.14 -10.45
C ASN A 67 20.13 -1.73 -11.83
N ASP A 68 19.52 -2.92 -11.83
CA ASP A 68 19.22 -3.68 -13.04
C ASP A 68 17.85 -4.38 -12.93
N GLU A 69 17.49 -5.11 -13.99
CA GLU A 69 16.36 -6.02 -14.00
C GLU A 69 16.77 -7.44 -13.60
N TYR A 70 15.94 -8.06 -12.78
CA TYR A 70 16.13 -9.42 -12.30
C TYR A 70 14.86 -10.22 -12.51
N THR A 71 15.04 -11.49 -12.85
CA THR A 71 13.93 -12.45 -12.97
C THR A 71 13.87 -13.30 -11.70
N VAL A 72 12.67 -13.48 -11.16
CA VAL A 72 12.43 -14.40 -10.06
C VAL A 72 12.63 -15.83 -10.56
N GLY A 73 13.60 -16.52 -9.97
CA GLY A 73 13.95 -17.89 -10.33
C GLY A 73 12.86 -18.90 -9.99
N PRO A 74 12.97 -20.15 -10.48
CA PRO A 74 12.01 -21.22 -10.19
C PRO A 74 11.97 -21.62 -8.71
N ASN A 75 13.06 -21.41 -7.96
CA ASN A 75 13.10 -21.55 -6.50
C ASN A 75 12.39 -20.39 -5.77
N GLY A 76 11.93 -19.39 -6.51
CA GLY A 76 11.24 -18.21 -6.01
C GLY A 76 12.16 -17.15 -5.38
N SER A 77 13.44 -17.15 -5.74
CA SER A 77 14.44 -16.19 -5.26
C SER A 77 15.02 -15.38 -6.43
N ILE A 78 15.65 -14.27 -6.10
CA ILE A 78 16.51 -13.47 -6.99
C ILE A 78 17.95 -13.54 -6.49
N SER A 79 18.93 -13.62 -7.39
CA SER A 79 20.34 -13.59 -7.02
C SER A 79 20.92 -12.21 -7.26
N LEU A 80 21.41 -11.56 -6.21
CA LEU A 80 21.94 -10.20 -6.25
C LEU A 80 23.44 -10.18 -5.93
N PRO A 81 24.24 -9.37 -6.65
CA PRO A 81 25.62 -9.09 -6.28
C PRO A 81 25.74 -8.62 -4.83
N LEU A 82 26.83 -8.99 -4.15
CA LEU A 82 27.16 -8.62 -2.75
C LEU A 82 26.21 -9.17 -1.66
N VAL A 83 24.98 -9.52 -2.02
CA VAL A 83 23.93 -9.95 -1.08
C VAL A 83 23.71 -11.45 -1.13
N GLY A 84 23.75 -12.05 -2.32
CA GLY A 84 23.40 -13.45 -2.55
C GLY A 84 21.91 -13.62 -2.92
N GLU A 85 21.33 -14.76 -2.55
CA GLU A 85 19.93 -15.05 -2.83
C GLU A 85 18.98 -14.31 -1.87
N ILE A 86 17.92 -13.72 -2.44
CA ILE A 86 16.81 -13.10 -1.70
C ILE A 86 15.51 -13.77 -2.12
N LYS A 87 14.74 -14.25 -1.15
CA LYS A 87 13.42 -14.82 -1.40
C LYS A 87 12.46 -13.71 -1.87
N ALA A 88 11.78 -13.94 -2.98
CA ALA A 88 10.89 -12.94 -3.60
C ALA A 88 9.45 -13.46 -3.74
N VAL A 89 9.27 -14.75 -4.04
CA VAL A 89 7.93 -15.33 -4.18
C VAL A 89 7.15 -15.22 -2.89
N GLY A 90 5.89 -14.81 -3.01
CA GLY A 90 5.03 -14.63 -1.84
C GLY A 90 5.20 -13.27 -1.15
N LEU A 91 6.12 -12.42 -1.62
CA LEU A 91 6.33 -11.07 -1.12
C LEU A 91 5.80 -10.02 -2.09
N THR A 92 5.42 -8.84 -1.58
CA THR A 92 5.16 -7.66 -2.40
C THR A 92 6.47 -6.98 -2.81
N ALA A 93 6.43 -6.12 -3.83
CA ALA A 93 7.61 -5.38 -4.26
C ALA A 93 8.25 -4.57 -3.11
N GLY A 94 7.44 -3.94 -2.25
CA GLY A 94 7.94 -3.21 -1.08
C GLY A 94 8.61 -4.11 -0.03
N GLN A 95 8.11 -5.33 0.16
CA GLN A 95 8.73 -6.31 1.05
C GLN A 95 10.07 -6.81 0.51
N VAL A 96 10.16 -7.08 -0.79
CA VAL A 96 11.42 -7.43 -1.46
C VAL A 96 12.42 -6.28 -1.33
N ALA A 97 12.00 -5.04 -1.58
CA ALA A 97 12.84 -3.85 -1.45
C ALA A 97 13.44 -3.71 -0.04
N ASN A 98 12.63 -3.93 0.99
CA ASN A 98 13.09 -3.93 2.38
C ASN A 98 14.09 -5.04 2.66
N SER A 99 13.81 -6.27 2.20
CA SER A 99 14.72 -7.42 2.38
C SER A 99 16.08 -7.17 1.73
N ILE A 100 16.12 -6.59 0.53
CA ILE A 100 17.34 -6.21 -0.17
C ILE A 100 18.12 -5.15 0.63
N GLY A 101 17.45 -4.08 1.06
CA GLY A 101 18.09 -3.01 1.84
C GLY A 101 18.72 -3.54 3.14
N ASP A 102 17.98 -4.38 3.89
CA ASP A 102 18.45 -4.97 5.13
C ASP A 102 19.65 -5.91 4.90
N SER A 103 19.61 -6.68 3.83
CA SER A 103 20.66 -7.64 3.51
C SER A 103 21.92 -6.94 3.00
N LEU A 104 21.80 -5.89 2.18
CA LEU A 104 22.92 -5.03 1.78
C LEU A 104 23.59 -4.38 2.99
N MET A 105 22.79 -3.82 3.91
CA MET A 105 23.30 -3.19 5.12
C MET A 105 24.16 -4.16 5.93
N LYS A 106 23.70 -5.40 6.09
CA LYS A 106 24.41 -6.46 6.81
C LYS A 106 25.63 -6.96 6.06
N SER A 107 25.50 -7.30 4.77
CA SER A 107 26.58 -7.91 3.98
C SER A 107 27.75 -6.96 3.72
N VAL A 108 27.49 -5.66 3.60
CA VAL A 108 28.53 -4.65 3.31
C VAL A 108 28.94 -3.87 4.57
N GLY A 109 28.24 -4.03 5.69
CA GLY A 109 28.53 -3.33 6.94
C GLY A 109 28.18 -1.84 6.88
N LEU A 110 27.09 -1.47 6.19
CA LEU A 110 26.65 -0.09 6.12
C LEU A 110 26.05 0.33 7.47
N ALA A 111 26.34 1.57 7.89
CA ALA A 111 25.80 2.11 9.14
C ALA A 111 24.28 2.35 9.10
N ARG A 112 23.72 2.50 7.89
CA ARG A 112 22.29 2.71 7.66
C ARG A 112 21.84 1.92 6.44
N LYS A 113 20.55 1.56 6.44
CA LYS A 113 19.92 0.90 5.30
C LYS A 113 19.96 1.80 4.07
N PRO A 114 20.46 1.33 2.91
CA PRO A 114 20.34 2.08 1.67
C PRO A 114 18.87 2.20 1.26
N ASN A 115 18.54 3.22 0.48
CA ASN A 115 17.21 3.36 -0.08
C ASN A 115 17.06 2.41 -1.26
N THR A 116 16.13 1.46 -1.14
CA THR A 116 15.87 0.45 -2.17
C THR A 116 14.42 0.56 -2.62
N ALA A 117 14.21 0.58 -3.92
CA ALA A 117 12.92 0.47 -4.57
C ALA A 117 12.91 -0.74 -5.51
N VAL A 118 11.75 -1.39 -5.62
CA VAL A 118 11.51 -2.52 -6.51
C VAL A 118 10.24 -2.24 -7.29
N GLU A 119 10.30 -2.41 -8.60
CA GLU A 119 9.19 -2.24 -9.53
C GLU A 119 8.98 -3.55 -10.28
N ILE A 120 7.74 -4.00 -10.46
CA ILE A 120 7.43 -5.16 -11.30
C ILE A 120 7.36 -4.66 -12.74
N VAL A 121 8.20 -5.20 -13.61
CA VAL A 121 8.26 -4.83 -15.04
C VAL A 121 7.52 -5.84 -15.92
N GLN A 122 7.40 -7.08 -15.46
CA GLN A 122 6.67 -8.15 -16.14
C GLN A 122 6.14 -9.18 -15.13
N PHE A 123 4.95 -9.70 -15.40
CA PHE A 123 4.25 -10.74 -14.65
C PHE A 123 3.60 -11.75 -15.62
#